data_AF-A0A1W9VNS3-F1
#
_entry.id   AF-A0A1W9VNS3-F1
#
_cell.length_a   1.000
_cell.length_b   1.000
_cell.length_c   1.000
_cell.angle_alpha   90.00
_cell.angle_beta   90.00
_cell.angle_gamma   90.00
#
_symmetry.space_group_name_H-M   'P 1'
#
loop_
_entity.id
_entity.type
_entity.pdbx_description
1 polymer ?
#
loop_
_entity_poly.entity_id
_entity_poly.type
_entity_poly.pdbx_seq_one_letter_code
_entity_poly.pdbx_strand_id
1 'polypeptide(L)' 'MTRFGSIKPRKYTKNPVKTQKKLRQEIIRARGLGLLEFIRN' A
#
# COMPACT_ATOMS: atom_id res chain seq x y z
N MET A 1 5.79 1.66 0.48
CA MET A 1 5.33 1.54 -0.92
C MET A 1 6.53 1.30 -1.81
N THR A 2 6.34 0.98 -3.09
CA THR A 2 7.42 1.05 -4.08
C THR A 2 7.63 2.50 -4.51
N ARG A 3 8.74 2.77 -5.21
CA ARG A 3 9.04 4.09 -5.79
C ARG A 3 7.97 4.58 -6.78
N PHE A 4 7.21 3.66 -7.38
CA PHE A 4 6.18 3.93 -8.39
C PHE A 4 4.78 4.09 -7.78
N GLY A 5 4.68 4.19 -6.45
CA GLY A 5 3.41 4.29 -5.74
C GLY A 5 2.72 2.95 -5.49
N SER A 6 3.17 1.83 -6.06
CA SER A 6 2.53 0.52 -5.83
C SER A 6 2.74 -0.01 -4.41
N ILE A 7 1.79 -0.82 -3.92
CA ILE A 7 1.88 -1.41 -2.57
C ILE A 7 2.94 -2.50 -2.60
N LYS A 8 3.97 -2.37 -1.75
CA LYS A 8 5.11 -3.30 -1.69
C LYS A 8 4.61 -4.71 -1.32
N PRO A 9 4.99 -5.77 -2.09
CA PRO A 9 4.55 -7.13 -1.79
C PRO A 9 5.06 -7.64 -0.45
N ARG A 10 4.27 -8.51 0.19
CA ARG A 10 4.59 -9.13 1.49
C ARG A 10 5.98 -9.78 1.52
N LYS A 11 6.38 -10.44 0.42
CA LYS A 11 7.70 -11.10 0.28
C LYS A 11 8.86 -10.19 0.73
N TYR A 12 8.73 -8.88 0.53
CA TYR A 12 9.77 -7.90 0.81
C TYR A 12 9.54 -7.09 2.10
N THR A 13 8.34 -7.15 2.70
CA THR A 13 8.03 -6.48 3.97
C THR A 13 8.04 -7.45 5.15
N LYS A 14 7.95 -8.76 4.88
CA LYS A 14 7.88 -9.85 5.88
C LYS A 14 6.72 -9.72 6.89
N ASN A 15 5.73 -8.87 6.61
CA ASN A 15 4.55 -8.70 7.46
C ASN A 15 3.71 -9.98 7.54
N PRO A 16 3.00 -10.23 8.66
CA PRO A 16 1.93 -11.23 8.72
C PRO A 16 0.86 -10.96 7.66
N VAL A 17 0.20 -12.02 7.17
CA VAL A 17 -0.85 -11.90 6.14
C VAL A 17 -1.98 -10.98 6.59
N LYS A 18 -2.41 -11.09 7.86
CA LYS A 18 -3.44 -10.23 8.46
C LYS A 18 -3.05 -8.74 8.38
N THR A 19 -1.81 -8.42 8.74
CA THR A 19 -1.28 -7.06 8.70
C THR A 19 -1.19 -6.53 7.27
N GLN A 20 -0.73 -7.34 6.31
CA GLN A 20 -0.64 -6.93 4.90
C GLN A 20 -2.03 -6.65 4.30
N LYS A 21 -3.05 -7.46 4.64
CA LYS A 21 -4.44 -7.22 4.20
C LYS A 21 -4.98 -5.90 4.75
N LYS A 22 -4.76 -5.63 6.04
CA LYS A 22 -5.16 -4.36 6.67
C LYS A 22 -4.45 -3.16 6.01
N LEU A 23 -3.12 -3.24 5.86
CA LEU A 23 -2.32 -2.21 5.18
C LEU A 23 -2.84 -1.90 3.78
N ARG A 24 -3.18 -2.93 3.00
CA ARG A 24 -3.71 -2.74 1.65
C ARG A 24 -5.02 -1.95 1.65
N GLN A 25 -5.94 -2.26 2.57
CA GLN A 25 -7.22 -1.55 2.67
C GLN A 25 -7.03 -0.09 3.09
N GLU A 26 -6.20 0.17 4.10
CA GLU A 26 -5.96 1.55 4.56
C GLU A 26 -5.26 2.40 3.50
N ILE A 27 -4.31 1.83 2.73
CA ILE A 27 -3.68 2.56 1.63
C ILE A 27 -4.69 2.89 0.53
N ILE A 28 -5.62 1.98 0.21
CA ILE A 28 -6.68 2.25 -0.78
C ILE A 28 -7.59 3.37 -0.29
N ARG A 29 -7.97 3.36 1.00
CA ARG A 29 -8.78 4.44 1.60
C ARG A 29 -8.06 5.79 1.58
N ALA A 30 -6.81 5.83 2.01
CA ALA A 30 -5.99 7.04 1.98
C ALA A 30 -5.87 7.62 0.57
N ARG A 31 -5.78 6.76 -0.47
CA ARG A 31 -5.82 7.18 -1.86
C ARG A 31 -7.17 7.75 -2.28
N GLY A 32 -8.27 7.12 -1.85
CA GLY A 32 -9.62 7.64 -2.08
C GLY A 32 -9.86 9.02 -1.43
N LEU A 33 -9.15 9.32 -0.34
CA LEU A 33 -9.18 10.62 0.34
C LEU A 33 -8.18 11.65 -0.23
N GLY A 34 -7.40 11.29 -1.25
CA GLY A 34 -6.38 12.18 -1.82
C GLY A 34 -5.13 12.38 -0.97
N LEU A 35 -4.94 11.59 0.10
CA LEU A 35 -3.76 11.65 0.98
C LEU A 35 -2.54 10.94 0.38
N LEU A 36 -2.76 10.04 -0.57
CA LEU A 36 -1.73 9.28 -1.26
C LEU A 36 -2.02 9.23 -2.75
N GLU A 37 -0.98 9.36 -3.56
CA GLU A 37 -1.07 9.20 -5.02
C GLU A 37 -1.29 7.72 -5.40
N PHE A 38 -2.05 7.50 -6.48
CA PHE A 38 -2.29 6.15 -7.02
C PHE A 38 -1.08 5.62 -7.79
N ILE A 39 -0.47 6.47 -8.61
CA ILE A 39 0.68 6.20 -9.46
C ILE A 39 1.58 7.44 -9.39
N ARG A 40 2.89 7.21 -9.29
CA ARG A 40 3.89 8.26 -9.37
C ARG A 40 4.79 7.98 -10.57
N ASN A 41 4.73 8.86 -11.57
CA ASN A 41 5.53 8.80 -12.80
C ASN A 41 6.94 9.35 -12.56
#